data_AF-A0A6A8GCU2-F1
#
_entry.id   AF-A0A6A8GCU2-F1
#
_cell.length_a   1.000
_cell.length_b   1.000
_cell.length_c   1.000
_cell.angle_alpha   90.00
_cell.angle_beta   90.00
_cell.angle_gamma   90.00
#
_symmetry.space_group_name_H-M   'P 1'
#
loop_
_entity.id
_entity.type
_entity.pdbx_description
1 polymer ?
#
loop_
_entity_poly.entity_id
_entity_poly.type
_entity_poly.pdbx_seq_one_letter_code
_entity_poly.pdbx_strand_id
1 'polypeptide(L)'
;MSDPQRVVVLAHEKFPDRAKTATGVLKYADYDVVAVLDRDKPGTSTADHRRDLPDVPIVASMADAPDADALLVGIAPIGGGFDETWRDDVRTALERGCDVIAGLHYFLNDDEEFAALAAEHDCEINDVRKPHDDIGVAKGVAGDVDAEVVLTVGTDCSVGKMTVSLELVEAAREQGIDAGFIPTGQTGIMIAGWGNPVDRVVSDFTAGSVEEMILEKGDEYDVLFVEGQGSIVHPAYSAVTCGILHGSMADKLVLCHESTREAIHGYESFELPPLSDYVSLYENLAAPVHEAEIVGGALNTSNVEDDDEAAAEVEAYADELGVPAVDPVRQDAADFVDEVF
;
A
#
# COMPACT_ATOMS: atom_id res chain seq x y z
N MET A 1 -23.59 -2.04 -11.37
CA MET A 1 -22.18 -2.35 -11.10
C MET A 1 -21.67 -3.07 -12.33
N SER A 2 -20.63 -2.54 -12.97
CA SER A 2 -19.86 -3.31 -13.96
C SER A 2 -19.33 -4.58 -13.29
N ASP A 3 -19.15 -5.64 -14.05
CA ASP A 3 -18.46 -6.83 -13.53
C ASP A 3 -17.03 -6.44 -13.12
N PRO A 4 -16.50 -6.97 -12.00
CA PRO A 4 -15.13 -6.68 -11.57
C PRO A 4 -14.14 -7.17 -12.62
N GLN A 5 -13.06 -6.40 -12.81
CA GLN A 5 -12.01 -6.74 -13.78
C GLN A 5 -11.32 -8.04 -13.35
N ARG A 6 -11.18 -8.98 -14.28
CA ARG A 6 -10.59 -10.30 -14.04
C ARG A 6 -9.08 -10.22 -14.21
N VAL A 7 -8.32 -10.54 -13.17
CA VAL A 7 -6.86 -10.30 -13.15
C VAL A 7 -6.08 -11.58 -12.90
N VAL A 8 -4.99 -11.76 -13.65
CA VAL A 8 -3.95 -12.75 -13.36
C VAL A 8 -2.77 -12.04 -12.70
N VAL A 9 -2.25 -12.59 -11.60
CA VAL A 9 -1.17 -11.94 -10.83
C VAL A 9 0.14 -12.71 -10.99
N LEU A 10 1.17 -12.07 -11.56
CA LEU A 10 2.51 -12.64 -11.70
C LEU A 10 3.27 -12.60 -10.37
N ALA A 11 3.70 -13.77 -9.86
CA ALA A 11 4.40 -13.87 -8.58
C ALA A 11 5.50 -14.95 -8.52
N HIS A 12 6.08 -15.31 -9.67
CA HIS A 12 7.09 -16.36 -9.81
C HIS A 12 8.18 -16.33 -8.73
N GLU A 13 8.40 -17.47 -8.06
CA GLU A 13 9.50 -17.75 -7.12
C GLU A 13 9.50 -16.90 -5.83
N LYS A 14 8.52 -16.01 -5.68
CA LYS A 14 8.40 -15.09 -4.54
C LYS A 14 7.15 -15.33 -3.72
N PHE A 15 6.11 -15.92 -4.29
CA PHE A 15 4.87 -16.17 -3.58
C PHE A 15 5.06 -17.21 -2.44
N PRO A 16 4.43 -17.04 -1.27
CA PRO A 16 3.76 -15.82 -0.80
C PRO A 16 4.73 -14.81 -0.16
N ASP A 17 5.82 -15.30 0.46
CA ASP A 17 6.59 -14.55 1.46
C ASP A 17 7.29 -13.28 0.93
N ARG A 18 7.69 -13.27 -0.34
CA ARG A 18 8.38 -12.14 -0.99
C ARG A 18 7.53 -11.47 -2.05
N ALA A 19 6.21 -11.64 -1.97
CA ALA A 19 5.24 -11.13 -2.92
C ALA A 19 4.19 -10.22 -2.23
N LYS A 20 4.66 -9.20 -1.50
CA LYS A 20 3.79 -8.23 -0.81
C LYS A 20 2.73 -7.63 -1.74
N THR A 21 3.09 -7.27 -2.98
CA THR A 21 2.11 -6.72 -3.93
C THR A 21 1.07 -7.77 -4.31
N ALA A 22 1.48 -8.98 -4.72
CA ALA A 22 0.54 -10.04 -5.08
C ALA A 22 -0.42 -10.38 -3.93
N THR A 23 0.11 -10.51 -2.71
CA THR A 23 -0.71 -10.84 -1.54
C THR A 23 -1.62 -9.68 -1.11
N GLY A 24 -1.18 -8.43 -1.26
CA GLY A 24 -2.03 -7.26 -1.04
C GLY A 24 -3.17 -7.18 -2.05
N VAL A 25 -2.89 -7.41 -3.33
CA VAL A 25 -3.91 -7.46 -4.39
C VAL A 25 -4.93 -8.57 -4.14
N LEU A 26 -4.48 -9.77 -3.79
CA LEU A 26 -5.36 -10.89 -3.47
C LEU A 26 -6.28 -10.60 -2.28
N LYS A 27 -5.82 -9.81 -1.30
CA LYS A 27 -6.57 -9.58 -0.06
C LYS A 27 -7.51 -8.37 -0.16
N TYR A 28 -7.06 -7.27 -0.78
CA TYR A 28 -7.70 -5.96 -0.64
C TYR A 28 -8.21 -5.34 -1.95
N ALA A 29 -7.86 -5.89 -3.12
CA ALA A 29 -8.30 -5.29 -4.38
C ALA A 29 -9.71 -5.75 -4.75
N ASP A 30 -10.48 -4.87 -5.38
CA ASP A 30 -11.81 -5.18 -5.93
C ASP A 30 -11.76 -6.02 -7.24
N TYR A 31 -10.57 -6.53 -7.61
CA TYR A 31 -10.39 -7.38 -8.78
C TYR A 31 -10.91 -8.80 -8.54
N ASP A 32 -11.44 -9.43 -9.59
CA ASP A 32 -11.62 -10.89 -9.61
C ASP A 32 -10.29 -11.55 -9.96
N VAL A 33 -9.47 -11.89 -8.96
CA VAL A 33 -8.17 -12.53 -9.20
C VAL A 33 -8.39 -14.00 -9.59
N VAL A 34 -8.26 -14.30 -10.88
CA VAL A 34 -8.59 -15.62 -11.44
C VAL A 34 -7.44 -16.63 -11.39
N ALA A 35 -6.19 -16.17 -11.28
CA ALA A 35 -5.02 -17.02 -11.09
C ALA A 35 -3.80 -16.25 -10.59
N VAL A 36 -2.86 -16.97 -9.96
CA VAL A 36 -1.51 -16.50 -9.66
C VAL A 36 -0.50 -17.28 -10.50
N LEU A 37 0.46 -16.59 -11.11
CA LEU A 37 1.56 -17.22 -11.83
C LEU A 37 2.72 -17.50 -10.87
N ASP A 38 2.95 -18.77 -10.55
CA ASP A 38 4.16 -19.21 -9.85
C ASP A 38 4.62 -20.57 -10.37
N ARG A 39 5.79 -20.57 -11.04
CA ARG A 39 6.36 -21.74 -11.72
C ARG A 39 6.86 -22.80 -10.74
N ASP A 40 7.08 -22.44 -9.48
CA ASP A 40 7.50 -23.38 -8.44
C ASP A 40 6.32 -24.16 -7.83
N LYS A 41 5.09 -23.68 -8.02
CA LYS A 41 3.89 -24.16 -7.30
C LYS A 41 2.68 -24.46 -8.20
N PRO A 42 2.82 -24.94 -9.45
CA PRO A 42 1.66 -25.13 -10.33
C PRO A 42 0.72 -26.22 -9.81
N GLY A 43 -0.59 -25.99 -9.95
CA GLY A 43 -1.64 -26.92 -9.55
C GLY A 43 -1.97 -26.91 -8.05
N THR A 44 -1.41 -25.96 -7.31
CA THR A 44 -1.80 -25.64 -5.92
C THR A 44 -2.72 -24.42 -5.89
N SER A 45 -3.22 -24.05 -4.71
CA SER A 45 -3.96 -22.81 -4.47
C SER A 45 -3.17 -21.85 -3.58
N THR A 46 -3.42 -20.56 -3.69
CA THR A 46 -2.94 -19.52 -2.76
C THR A 46 -3.23 -19.86 -1.30
N ALA A 47 -4.40 -20.43 -1.00
CA ALA A 47 -4.81 -20.84 0.35
C ALA A 47 -3.99 -22.03 0.92
N ASP A 48 -3.35 -22.83 0.06
CA ASP A 48 -2.45 -23.90 0.50
C ASP A 48 -1.15 -23.35 1.12
N HIS A 49 -0.76 -22.11 0.76
CA HIS A 49 0.50 -21.49 1.17
C HIS A 49 0.31 -20.39 2.22
N ARG A 50 -0.84 -19.70 2.24
CA ARG A 50 -1.20 -18.70 3.26
C ARG A 50 -2.71 -18.74 3.51
N ARG A 51 -3.11 -19.03 4.76
CA ARG A 51 -4.52 -19.35 5.10
C ARG A 51 -5.49 -18.17 5.04
N ASP A 52 -4.96 -16.96 5.16
CA ASP A 52 -5.70 -15.70 5.12
C ASP A 52 -5.88 -15.16 3.69
N LEU A 53 -5.38 -15.88 2.68
CA LEU A 53 -5.60 -15.54 1.27
C LEU A 53 -6.84 -16.26 0.72
N PRO A 54 -7.55 -15.66 -0.25
CA PRO A 54 -8.62 -16.36 -0.97
C PRO A 54 -8.09 -17.62 -1.67
N ASP A 55 -8.99 -18.54 -2.02
CA ASP A 55 -8.67 -19.78 -2.73
C ASP A 55 -8.59 -19.54 -4.25
N VAL A 56 -7.40 -19.19 -4.74
CA VAL A 56 -7.11 -18.84 -6.14
C VAL A 56 -6.09 -19.84 -6.72
N PRO A 57 -6.31 -20.39 -7.92
CA PRO A 57 -5.40 -21.37 -8.51
C PRO A 57 -4.03 -20.75 -8.84
N ILE A 58 -2.97 -21.52 -8.59
CA ILE A 58 -1.61 -21.20 -9.01
C ILE A 58 -1.26 -22.00 -10.27
N VAL A 59 -0.86 -21.28 -11.33
CA VAL A 59 -0.48 -21.86 -12.63
C VAL A 59 0.97 -21.53 -12.98
N ALA A 60 1.55 -22.30 -13.90
CA ALA A 60 2.99 -22.21 -14.20
C ALA A 60 3.35 -20.98 -15.04
N SER A 61 2.42 -20.47 -15.86
CA SER A 61 2.65 -19.37 -16.81
C SER A 61 1.32 -18.72 -17.22
N MET A 62 1.40 -17.55 -17.86
CA MET A 62 0.23 -16.86 -18.43
C MET A 62 -0.46 -17.70 -19.52
N ALA A 63 0.25 -18.61 -20.20
CA ALA A 63 -0.34 -19.51 -21.20
C ALA A 63 -1.28 -20.55 -20.56
N ASP A 64 -1.07 -20.88 -19.29
CA ASP A 64 -1.90 -21.83 -18.53
C ASP A 64 -3.03 -21.14 -17.74
N ALA A 65 -3.03 -19.80 -17.72
CA ALA A 65 -3.99 -19.01 -16.95
C ALA A 65 -5.38 -18.98 -17.61
N PRO A 66 -6.47 -18.94 -16.81
CA PRO A 66 -7.83 -18.71 -17.31
C PRO A 66 -7.96 -17.41 -18.13
N ASP A 67 -9.11 -17.21 -18.80
CA ASP A 67 -9.43 -15.93 -19.43
C ASP A 67 -9.41 -14.81 -18.37
N ALA A 68 -8.80 -13.68 -18.72
CA ALA A 68 -8.62 -12.52 -17.85
C ALA A 68 -8.59 -11.24 -18.69
N ASP A 69 -8.85 -10.12 -18.04
CA ASP A 69 -8.83 -8.78 -18.64
C ASP A 69 -7.45 -8.13 -18.49
N ALA A 70 -6.69 -8.48 -17.43
CA ALA A 70 -5.35 -7.92 -17.21
C ALA A 70 -4.36 -8.92 -16.58
N LEU A 71 -3.06 -8.71 -16.85
CA LEU A 71 -1.93 -9.28 -16.13
C LEU A 71 -1.34 -8.21 -15.20
N LEU A 72 -1.31 -8.48 -13.89
CA LEU A 72 -0.71 -7.62 -12.89
C LEU A 72 0.65 -8.18 -12.44
N VAL A 73 1.70 -7.37 -12.49
CA VAL A 73 3.04 -7.73 -11.99
C VAL A 73 3.08 -7.60 -10.47
N GLY A 74 2.82 -8.71 -9.77
CA GLY A 74 2.66 -8.78 -8.32
C GLY A 74 3.95 -8.90 -7.51
N ILE A 75 5.12 -8.78 -8.16
CA ILE A 75 6.44 -8.89 -7.54
C ILE A 75 7.39 -7.84 -8.11
N ALA A 76 8.33 -7.37 -7.28
CA ALA A 76 9.39 -6.47 -7.70
C ALA A 76 10.74 -7.03 -7.25
N PRO A 77 11.74 -7.16 -8.14
CA PRO A 77 13.07 -7.60 -7.74
C PRO A 77 13.80 -6.46 -7.02
N ILE A 78 14.88 -6.79 -6.31
CA ILE A 78 15.72 -5.77 -5.67
C ILE A 78 16.27 -4.83 -6.76
N GLY A 79 16.04 -3.52 -6.58
CA GLY A 79 16.37 -2.50 -7.59
C GLY A 79 15.27 -2.23 -8.62
N GLY A 80 14.17 -2.99 -8.60
CA GLY A 80 12.93 -2.68 -9.32
C GLY A 80 12.96 -2.88 -10.84
N GLY A 81 13.98 -3.54 -11.38
CA GLY A 81 14.07 -3.83 -12.81
C GLY A 81 13.03 -4.85 -13.29
N PHE A 82 12.91 -4.98 -14.61
CA PHE A 82 12.18 -6.08 -15.22
C PHE A 82 13.05 -7.33 -15.28
N ASP A 83 12.51 -8.48 -14.89
CA ASP A 83 13.19 -9.77 -15.04
C ASP A 83 12.80 -10.38 -16.39
N GLU A 84 13.80 -10.62 -17.25
CA GLU A 84 13.58 -11.17 -18.60
C GLU A 84 12.89 -12.53 -18.59
N THR A 85 12.92 -13.27 -17.47
CA THR A 85 12.18 -14.53 -17.34
C THR A 85 10.66 -14.37 -17.27
N TRP A 86 10.15 -13.13 -17.15
CA TRP A 86 8.71 -12.79 -17.16
C TRP A 86 8.24 -12.33 -18.55
N ARG A 87 9.15 -12.10 -19.50
CA ARG A 87 8.83 -11.57 -20.84
C ARG A 87 7.79 -12.41 -21.56
N ASP A 88 7.90 -13.72 -21.46
CA ASP A 88 6.97 -14.65 -22.09
C ASP A 88 5.56 -14.52 -21.52
N ASP A 89 5.41 -14.26 -20.22
CA ASP A 89 4.11 -14.07 -19.58
C ASP A 89 3.47 -12.74 -20.01
N VAL A 90 4.25 -11.65 -20.03
CA VAL A 90 3.79 -10.32 -20.47
C VAL A 90 3.39 -10.34 -21.94
N ARG A 91 4.23 -10.91 -22.80
CA ARG A 91 3.93 -11.07 -24.23
C ARG A 91 2.67 -11.90 -24.45
N THR A 92 2.53 -13.02 -23.74
CA THR A 92 1.33 -13.86 -23.84
C THR A 92 0.08 -13.13 -23.38
N ALA A 93 0.16 -12.29 -22.34
CA ALA A 93 -0.97 -11.48 -21.90
C ALA A 93 -1.41 -10.48 -22.99
N LEU A 94 -0.47 -9.72 -23.55
CA LEU A 94 -0.76 -8.75 -24.61
C LEU A 94 -1.32 -9.44 -25.87
N GLU A 95 -0.73 -10.55 -26.32
CA GLU A 95 -1.22 -11.33 -27.46
C GLU A 95 -2.64 -11.88 -27.25
N ARG A 96 -3.04 -12.10 -25.98
CA ARG A 96 -4.39 -12.51 -25.58
C ARG A 96 -5.39 -11.35 -25.46
N GLY A 97 -4.96 -10.11 -25.66
CA GLY A 97 -5.80 -8.93 -25.49
C GLY A 97 -5.96 -8.49 -24.03
N CYS A 98 -5.05 -8.89 -23.13
CA CYS A 98 -5.07 -8.46 -21.74
C CYS A 98 -4.22 -7.19 -21.56
N ASP A 99 -4.69 -6.26 -20.73
CA ASP A 99 -3.89 -5.14 -20.26
C ASP A 99 -2.76 -5.61 -19.34
N VAL A 100 -1.75 -4.78 -19.14
CA VAL A 100 -0.62 -5.09 -18.23
C VAL A 100 -0.48 -4.00 -17.19
N ILE A 101 -0.53 -4.35 -15.91
CA ILE A 101 -0.39 -3.42 -14.78
C ILE A 101 0.95 -3.70 -14.09
N ALA A 102 1.86 -2.71 -14.03
CA ALA A 102 3.21 -2.91 -13.52
C ALA A 102 3.68 -1.75 -12.62
N GLY A 103 4.12 -2.10 -11.41
CA GLY A 103 4.79 -1.19 -10.47
C GLY A 103 6.31 -1.17 -10.57
N LEU A 104 6.88 -1.48 -11.73
CA LEU A 104 8.33 -1.62 -11.86
C LEU A 104 9.02 -0.25 -12.00
N HIS A 105 10.28 -0.18 -11.56
CA HIS A 105 11.11 0.99 -11.84
C HIS A 105 11.49 1.08 -13.32
N TYR A 106 11.50 -0.07 -14.01
CA TYR A 106 11.55 -0.22 -15.45
C TYR A 106 10.14 -0.02 -16.03
N PHE A 107 9.98 0.92 -16.96
CA PHE A 107 8.69 1.16 -17.60
C PHE A 107 8.50 0.21 -18.78
N LEU A 108 7.45 -0.59 -18.73
CA LEU A 108 7.15 -1.57 -19.78
C LEU A 108 6.76 -0.86 -21.09
N ASN A 109 6.19 0.35 -21.03
CA ASN A 109 5.91 1.16 -22.23
C ASN A 109 7.17 1.59 -23.00
N ASP A 110 8.35 1.62 -22.36
CA ASP A 110 9.60 1.98 -23.03
C ASP A 110 10.22 0.79 -23.81
N ASP A 111 9.68 -0.42 -23.64
CA ASP A 111 10.08 -1.61 -24.39
C ASP A 111 9.41 -1.63 -25.77
N GLU A 112 10.22 -1.60 -26.84
CA GLU A 112 9.73 -1.56 -28.23
C GLU A 112 8.85 -2.76 -28.59
N GLU A 113 9.10 -3.95 -28.02
CA GLU A 113 8.30 -5.15 -28.26
C GLU A 113 6.94 -5.03 -27.57
N PHE A 114 6.93 -4.68 -26.28
CA PHE A 114 5.68 -4.58 -25.52
C PHE A 114 4.78 -3.46 -26.03
N ALA A 115 5.36 -2.30 -26.36
CA ALA A 115 4.60 -1.19 -26.94
C ALA A 115 3.97 -1.55 -28.30
N ALA A 116 4.69 -2.30 -29.14
CA ALA A 116 4.17 -2.77 -30.43
C ALA A 116 3.03 -3.79 -30.25
N LEU A 117 3.19 -4.74 -29.32
CA LEU A 117 2.16 -5.74 -29.00
C LEU A 117 0.90 -5.08 -28.43
N ALA A 118 1.04 -4.17 -27.46
CA ALA A 118 -0.09 -3.45 -26.89
C ALA A 118 -0.88 -2.70 -27.96
N ALA A 119 -0.20 -1.99 -28.88
CA ALA A 119 -0.84 -1.29 -29.99
C ALA A 119 -1.48 -2.24 -31.03
N GLU A 120 -0.90 -3.40 -31.29
CA GLU A 120 -1.44 -4.41 -32.21
C GLU A 120 -2.72 -5.05 -31.67
N HIS A 121 -2.77 -5.29 -30.36
CA HIS A 121 -3.84 -6.03 -29.68
C HIS A 121 -4.87 -5.14 -28.96
N ASP A 122 -4.75 -3.81 -29.07
CA ASP A 122 -5.64 -2.82 -28.41
C ASP A 122 -5.63 -2.94 -26.88
N CYS A 123 -4.46 -3.21 -26.31
CA CYS A 123 -4.23 -3.28 -24.86
C CYS A 123 -3.57 -2.01 -24.32
N GLU A 124 -3.73 -1.79 -23.03
CA GLU A 124 -3.03 -0.75 -22.27
C GLU A 124 -1.92 -1.35 -21.38
N ILE A 125 -0.79 -0.65 -21.30
CA ILE A 125 0.29 -0.94 -20.35
C ILE A 125 0.29 0.18 -19.29
N ASN A 126 -0.10 -0.17 -18.08
CA ASN A 126 -0.25 0.72 -16.95
C ASN A 126 0.99 0.66 -16.05
N ASP A 127 1.98 1.50 -16.35
CA ASP A 127 3.17 1.70 -15.52
C ASP A 127 2.84 2.57 -14.28
N VAL A 128 2.32 1.95 -13.21
CA VAL A 128 1.79 2.67 -12.01
C VAL A 128 2.83 3.51 -11.26
N ARG A 129 4.11 3.32 -11.57
CA ARG A 129 5.22 4.12 -11.02
C ARG A 129 5.52 5.39 -11.81
N LYS A 130 4.77 5.68 -12.86
CA LYS A 130 4.82 6.95 -13.58
C LYS A 130 3.89 7.93 -12.85
N PRO A 131 4.43 9.02 -12.27
CA PRO A 131 3.59 10.05 -11.68
C PRO A 131 2.64 10.64 -12.72
N HIS A 132 1.50 11.16 -12.26
CA HIS A 132 0.59 11.92 -13.10
C HIS A 132 1.30 13.11 -13.74
N ASP A 133 0.86 13.49 -14.94
CA ASP A 133 1.30 14.72 -15.57
C ASP A 133 0.70 15.92 -14.83
N ASP A 134 1.35 17.09 -14.93
CA ASP A 134 0.85 18.37 -14.40
C ASP A 134 0.64 18.49 -12.87
N ILE A 135 1.29 17.64 -12.06
CA ILE A 135 1.29 17.79 -10.59
C ILE A 135 1.88 19.17 -10.22
N GLY A 136 1.09 19.95 -9.49
CA GLY A 136 1.45 21.28 -9.03
C GLY A 136 2.18 21.31 -7.68
N VAL A 137 2.64 22.49 -7.30
CA VAL A 137 3.05 22.76 -5.91
C VAL A 137 1.79 22.83 -5.03
N ALA A 138 1.84 22.24 -3.84
CA ALA A 138 0.75 22.30 -2.86
C ALA A 138 0.34 23.74 -2.56
N LYS A 139 -0.96 23.96 -2.40
CA LYS A 139 -1.56 25.25 -2.06
C LYS A 139 -1.88 25.38 -0.57
N GLY A 140 -1.83 24.27 0.18
CA GLY A 140 -2.15 24.20 1.60
C GLY A 140 -3.67 24.25 1.83
N VAL A 141 -4.42 23.47 1.04
CA VAL A 141 -5.90 23.45 1.08
C VAL A 141 -6.47 22.04 1.22
N ALA A 142 -5.64 21.02 1.47
CA ALA A 142 -6.11 19.65 1.63
C ALA A 142 -7.08 19.49 2.82
N GLY A 143 -6.89 20.27 3.88
CA GLY A 143 -7.80 20.30 5.05
C GLY A 143 -9.11 21.07 4.83
N ASP A 144 -9.40 21.56 3.62
CA ASP A 144 -10.67 22.24 3.30
C ASP A 144 -11.77 21.27 2.83
N VAL A 145 -11.48 19.97 2.71
CA VAL A 145 -12.43 18.94 2.27
C VAL A 145 -13.44 18.54 3.36
N ASP A 146 -14.55 17.92 2.98
CA ASP A 146 -15.59 17.50 3.93
C ASP A 146 -15.18 16.28 4.78
N ALA A 147 -14.36 15.37 4.24
CA ALA A 147 -13.89 14.16 4.93
C ALA A 147 -12.91 14.46 6.06
N GLU A 148 -12.98 13.67 7.14
CA GLU A 148 -11.89 13.59 8.12
C GLU A 148 -10.69 12.87 7.50
N VAL A 149 -9.50 13.46 7.54
CA VAL A 149 -8.29 12.89 6.93
C VAL A 149 -7.41 12.24 8.00
N VAL A 150 -7.19 10.93 7.86
CA VAL A 150 -6.38 10.11 8.77
C VAL A 150 -5.12 9.64 8.06
N LEU A 151 -3.94 10.00 8.56
CA LEU A 151 -2.67 9.54 8.01
C LEU A 151 -2.05 8.45 8.88
N THR A 152 -1.78 7.28 8.28
CA THR A 152 -0.90 6.31 8.93
C THR A 152 0.55 6.80 8.84
N VAL A 153 1.21 6.94 9.99
CA VAL A 153 2.64 7.23 10.06
C VAL A 153 3.37 6.04 10.66
N GLY A 154 4.69 6.05 10.74
CA GLY A 154 5.38 4.89 11.31
C GLY A 154 6.78 5.16 11.80
N THR A 155 7.28 4.24 12.62
CA THR A 155 8.64 4.29 13.14
C THR A 155 9.67 3.93 12.07
N ASP A 156 9.31 3.11 11.09
CA ASP A 156 10.19 2.69 10.00
C ASP A 156 9.42 2.39 8.70
N CYS A 157 10.13 2.07 7.62
CA CYS A 157 9.60 1.42 6.43
C CYS A 157 9.06 0.02 6.75
N SER A 158 8.10 -0.46 5.95
CA SER A 158 7.61 -1.85 6.03
C SER A 158 7.00 -2.31 7.37
N VAL A 159 6.63 -1.38 8.26
CA VAL A 159 5.94 -1.66 9.54
C VAL A 159 4.42 -1.85 9.43
N GLY A 160 3.86 -1.87 8.20
CA GLY A 160 2.44 -2.16 7.98
C GLY A 160 1.53 -0.98 7.64
N LYS A 161 2.03 0.26 7.50
CA LYS A 161 1.22 1.48 7.22
C LYS A 161 0.10 1.30 6.17
N MET A 162 0.43 0.76 5.00
CA MET A 162 -0.56 0.45 3.95
C MET A 162 -1.60 -0.56 4.40
N THR A 163 -1.15 -1.66 5.02
CA THR A 163 -2.03 -2.70 5.56
C THR A 163 -2.96 -2.13 6.61
N VAL A 164 -2.43 -1.37 7.58
CA VAL A 164 -3.22 -0.69 8.61
C VAL A 164 -4.25 0.24 7.97
N SER A 165 -3.88 1.04 6.97
CA SER A 165 -4.82 1.93 6.28
C SER A 165 -5.97 1.15 5.64
N LEU A 166 -5.69 0.01 5.00
CA LEU A 166 -6.70 -0.82 4.35
C LEU A 166 -7.61 -1.53 5.36
N GLU A 167 -7.05 -2.09 6.44
CA GLU A 167 -7.84 -2.73 7.51
C GLU A 167 -8.74 -1.72 8.22
N LEU A 168 -8.28 -0.48 8.43
CA LEU A 168 -9.11 0.59 9.00
C LEU A 168 -10.24 1.02 8.06
N VAL A 169 -10.00 1.05 6.74
CA VAL A 169 -11.04 1.28 5.74
C VAL A 169 -12.10 0.18 5.79
N GLU A 170 -11.69 -1.09 5.85
CA GLU A 170 -12.60 -2.23 5.95
C GLU A 170 -13.42 -2.17 7.24
N ALA A 171 -12.76 -2.00 8.39
CA ALA A 171 -13.42 -1.91 9.69
C ALA A 171 -14.40 -0.73 9.78
N ALA A 172 -14.04 0.45 9.27
CA ALA A 172 -14.93 1.61 9.21
C ALA A 172 -16.17 1.34 8.34
N ARG A 173 -15.99 0.70 7.18
CA ARG A 173 -17.10 0.32 6.28
C ARG A 173 -18.02 -0.73 6.90
N GLU A 174 -17.49 -1.69 7.65
CA GLU A 174 -18.29 -2.68 8.38
C GLU A 174 -19.20 -2.05 9.44
N GLN A 175 -18.80 -0.90 9.97
CA GLN A 175 -19.62 -0.08 10.88
C GLN A 175 -20.56 0.89 10.16
N GLY A 176 -20.49 0.97 8.84
CA GLY A 176 -21.33 1.82 8.01
C GLY A 176 -20.83 3.25 7.84
N ILE A 177 -19.55 3.52 8.13
CA ILE A 177 -18.86 4.77 7.81
C ILE A 177 -18.43 4.72 6.34
N ASP A 178 -18.69 5.79 5.57
CA ASP A 178 -18.20 5.85 4.18
C ASP A 178 -16.71 6.20 4.17
N ALA A 179 -15.86 5.17 4.15
CA ALA A 179 -14.41 5.31 4.21
C ALA A 179 -13.73 5.15 2.83
N GLY A 180 -12.80 6.05 2.52
CA GLY A 180 -11.95 6.02 1.34
C GLY A 180 -10.49 5.74 1.67
N PHE A 181 -9.74 5.20 0.70
CA PHE A 181 -8.31 4.94 0.80
C PHE A 181 -7.56 5.86 -0.17
N ILE A 182 -6.49 6.50 0.29
CA ILE A 182 -5.62 7.37 -0.53
C ILE A 182 -4.27 6.65 -0.72
N PRO A 183 -4.08 5.98 -1.87
CA PRO A 183 -2.87 5.21 -2.17
C PRO A 183 -1.71 6.12 -2.59
N THR A 184 -0.59 6.03 -1.88
CA THR A 184 0.61 6.86 -2.11
C THR A 184 1.79 6.06 -2.64
N GLY A 185 1.71 4.73 -2.58
CA GLY A 185 2.73 3.81 -3.06
C GLY A 185 2.21 2.88 -4.15
N GLN A 186 3.14 2.32 -4.93
CA GLN A 186 2.82 1.42 -6.05
C GLN A 186 1.82 0.30 -5.69
N THR A 187 1.93 -0.28 -4.49
CA THR A 187 1.12 -1.42 -4.08
C THR A 187 -0.28 -0.96 -3.73
N GLY A 188 -0.42 0.14 -2.99
CA GLY A 188 -1.71 0.78 -2.75
C GLY A 188 -2.39 1.17 -4.06
N ILE A 189 -1.65 1.74 -5.01
CA ILE A 189 -2.19 2.15 -6.32
C ILE A 189 -2.69 0.95 -7.11
N MET A 190 -1.91 -0.14 -7.14
CA MET A 190 -2.33 -1.37 -7.80
C MET A 190 -3.57 -1.98 -7.14
N ILE A 191 -3.70 -1.92 -5.82
CA ILE A 191 -4.88 -2.40 -5.07
C ILE A 191 -6.11 -1.55 -5.38
N ALA A 192 -5.98 -0.23 -5.32
CA ALA A 192 -7.07 0.71 -5.46
C ALA A 192 -7.47 1.00 -6.92
N GLY A 193 -6.57 0.72 -7.88
CA GLY A 193 -6.74 1.05 -9.30
C GLY A 193 -6.55 2.53 -9.64
N TRP A 194 -6.10 3.36 -8.69
CA TRP A 194 -5.87 4.79 -8.87
C TRP A 194 -4.81 5.32 -7.89
N GLY A 195 -4.39 6.57 -8.06
CA GLY A 195 -3.46 7.28 -7.16
C GLY A 195 -2.10 7.59 -7.77
N ASN A 196 -1.17 8.07 -6.95
CA ASN A 196 0.07 8.66 -7.43
C ASN A 196 1.29 8.15 -6.62
N PRO A 197 2.34 7.61 -7.27
CA PRO A 197 3.52 7.08 -6.58
C PRO A 197 4.38 8.21 -6.02
N VAL A 198 4.12 8.63 -4.78
CA VAL A 198 4.73 9.83 -4.18
C VAL A 198 6.25 9.74 -4.10
N ASP A 199 6.82 8.52 -4.02
CA ASP A 199 8.26 8.26 -4.03
C ASP A 199 8.96 8.60 -5.36
N ARG A 200 8.20 8.73 -6.45
CA ARG A 200 8.63 9.03 -7.82
C ARG A 200 8.31 10.47 -8.23
N VAL A 201 7.58 11.21 -7.41
CA VAL A 201 7.25 12.62 -7.64
C VAL A 201 8.49 13.49 -7.38
N VAL A 202 8.75 14.46 -8.26
CA VAL A 202 9.84 15.43 -8.07
C VAL A 202 9.59 16.20 -6.78
N SER A 203 10.64 16.44 -5.99
CA SER A 203 10.53 16.98 -4.61
C SER A 203 9.70 18.26 -4.47
N ASP A 204 9.67 19.11 -5.50
CA ASP A 204 8.91 20.37 -5.50
C ASP A 204 7.38 20.14 -5.50
N PHE A 205 6.94 18.94 -5.88
CA PHE A 205 5.54 18.58 -6.10
C PHE A 205 5.05 17.46 -5.18
N THR A 206 5.89 16.93 -4.29
CA THR A 206 5.53 15.79 -3.41
C THR A 206 4.29 16.07 -2.57
N ALA A 207 4.22 17.24 -1.92
CA ALA A 207 3.04 17.62 -1.14
C ALA A 207 1.82 17.89 -2.04
N GLY A 208 2.04 18.49 -3.22
CA GLY A 208 0.96 18.80 -4.16
C GLY A 208 0.32 17.54 -4.75
N SER A 209 1.11 16.50 -4.98
CA SER A 209 0.63 15.18 -5.38
C SER A 209 -0.33 14.56 -4.37
N VAL A 210 -0.10 14.77 -3.08
CA VAL A 210 -0.98 14.24 -2.02
C VAL A 210 -2.21 15.12 -1.89
N GLU A 211 -2.03 16.45 -1.87
CA GLU A 211 -3.13 17.42 -1.84
C GLU A 211 -4.12 17.17 -2.99
N GLU A 212 -3.64 16.91 -4.20
CA GLU A 212 -4.48 16.60 -5.37
C GLU A 212 -5.38 15.37 -5.14
N MET A 213 -4.81 14.28 -4.60
CA MET A 213 -5.58 13.06 -4.32
C MET A 213 -6.61 13.26 -3.20
N ILE A 214 -6.27 14.06 -2.17
CA ILE A 214 -7.23 14.43 -1.11
C ILE A 214 -8.36 15.26 -1.68
N LEU A 215 -8.07 16.29 -2.49
CA LEU A 215 -9.10 17.13 -3.10
C LEU A 215 -9.98 16.36 -4.09
N GLU A 216 -9.44 15.34 -4.76
CA GLU A 216 -10.22 14.49 -5.68
C GLU A 216 -11.28 13.66 -4.95
N LYS A 217 -10.99 13.21 -3.72
CA LYS A 217 -11.85 12.26 -2.98
C LYS A 217 -12.48 12.80 -1.70
N GLY A 218 -12.01 13.92 -1.18
CA GLY A 218 -12.35 14.41 0.14
C GLY A 218 -13.81 14.84 0.32
N ASP A 219 -14.53 15.08 -0.78
CA ASP A 219 -15.97 15.39 -0.72
C ASP A 219 -16.85 14.15 -1.03
N GLU A 220 -16.24 13.00 -1.32
CA GLU A 220 -16.93 11.74 -1.64
C GLU A 220 -17.17 10.85 -0.40
N TYR A 221 -16.41 11.05 0.68
CA TYR A 221 -16.33 10.14 1.83
C TYR A 221 -16.51 10.88 3.16
N ASP A 222 -16.88 10.16 4.22
CA ASP A 222 -16.89 10.68 5.59
C ASP A 222 -15.46 10.71 6.18
N VAL A 223 -14.63 9.72 5.82
CA VAL A 223 -13.23 9.58 6.28
C VAL A 223 -12.32 9.11 5.17
N LEU A 224 -11.11 9.68 5.10
CA LEU A 224 -10.05 9.26 4.18
C LEU A 224 -8.85 8.72 4.95
N PHE A 225 -8.46 7.48 4.67
CA PHE A 225 -7.23 6.87 5.19
C PHE A 225 -6.09 7.00 4.18
N VAL A 226 -5.10 7.82 4.53
CA VAL A 226 -3.91 8.07 3.71
C VAL A 226 -2.82 7.05 4.02
N GLU A 227 -2.36 6.37 2.97
CA GLU A 227 -1.22 5.45 3.05
C GLU A 227 0.06 6.22 3.38
N GLY A 228 0.67 5.96 4.54
CA GLY A 228 1.97 6.53 4.85
C GLY A 228 3.14 5.84 4.15
N GLN A 229 4.16 6.62 3.78
CA GLN A 229 5.44 6.11 3.27
C GLN A 229 6.59 6.50 4.19
N GLY A 230 7.64 5.66 4.23
CA GLY A 230 8.87 5.97 4.96
C GLY A 230 8.69 6.05 6.49
N SER A 231 9.50 6.90 7.09
CA SER A 231 9.42 7.32 8.50
C SER A 231 10.13 8.68 8.62
N ILE A 232 9.66 9.54 9.52
CA ILE A 232 10.16 10.93 9.60
C ILE A 232 11.64 11.03 10.00
N VAL A 233 12.17 9.98 10.63
CA VAL A 233 13.60 9.89 10.99
C VAL A 233 14.43 9.05 10.01
N HIS A 234 13.80 8.44 8.99
CA HIS A 234 14.50 7.53 8.10
C HIS A 234 15.57 8.28 7.28
N PRO A 235 16.84 7.83 7.25
CA PRO A 235 17.94 8.53 6.59
C PRO A 235 17.82 8.67 5.06
N ALA A 236 16.82 8.05 4.45
CA ALA A 236 16.65 7.95 3.00
C ALA A 236 15.26 8.39 2.54
N TYR A 237 14.23 8.13 3.35
CA TYR A 237 12.82 8.31 2.94
C TYR A 237 12.06 9.37 3.74
N SER A 238 12.69 10.04 4.71
CA SER A 238 12.03 11.08 5.53
C SER A 238 11.48 12.26 4.71
N ALA A 239 12.09 12.57 3.57
CA ALA A 239 11.59 13.61 2.66
C ALA A 239 10.21 13.26 2.08
N VAL A 240 9.97 11.98 1.76
CA VAL A 240 8.66 11.50 1.28
C VAL A 240 7.64 11.58 2.41
N THR A 241 8.00 11.11 3.60
CA THR A 241 7.13 11.19 4.79
C THR A 241 6.72 12.63 5.10
N CYS A 242 7.66 13.57 5.07
CA CYS A 242 7.39 14.99 5.29
C CYS A 242 6.45 15.56 4.22
N GLY A 243 6.66 15.21 2.94
CA GLY A 243 5.78 15.61 1.85
C GLY A 243 4.36 15.09 2.00
N ILE A 244 4.18 13.85 2.44
CA ILE A 244 2.85 13.27 2.71
C ILE A 244 2.20 13.94 3.92
N LEU A 245 2.93 14.15 5.01
CA LEU A 245 2.42 14.80 6.22
C LEU A 245 1.89 16.21 5.91
N HIS A 246 2.66 17.02 5.19
CA HIS A 246 2.25 18.39 4.84
C HIS A 246 1.22 18.44 3.70
N GLY A 247 1.30 17.52 2.74
CA GLY A 247 0.36 17.48 1.62
C GLY A 247 -1.01 16.93 1.98
N SER A 248 -1.10 16.03 2.96
CA SER A 248 -2.38 15.50 3.44
C SER A 248 -3.13 16.45 4.35
N MET A 249 -2.42 17.29 5.12
CA MET A 249 -3.01 18.10 6.19
C MET A 249 -3.95 17.26 7.06
N ALA A 250 -3.50 16.05 7.44
CA ALA A 250 -4.32 15.08 8.16
C ALA A 250 -4.78 15.61 9.52
N ASP A 251 -6.04 15.37 9.88
CA ASP A 251 -6.61 15.73 11.18
C ASP A 251 -6.11 14.80 12.29
N LYS A 252 -5.88 13.53 11.94
CA LYS A 252 -5.50 12.46 12.86
C LYS A 252 -4.34 11.64 12.31
N LEU A 253 -3.46 11.20 13.21
CA LEU A 253 -2.35 10.32 12.88
C LEU A 253 -2.48 8.96 13.61
N VAL A 254 -2.16 7.87 12.92
CA VAL A 254 -2.04 6.53 13.51
C VAL A 254 -0.59 6.06 13.40
N LEU A 255 0.08 5.85 14.55
CA LEU A 255 1.49 5.45 14.58
C LEU A 255 1.62 3.94 14.38
N CYS A 256 2.21 3.54 13.27
CA CYS A 256 2.51 2.14 12.97
C CYS A 256 3.90 1.74 13.48
N HIS A 257 4.00 0.60 14.13
CA HIS A 257 5.25 0.00 14.59
C HIS A 257 5.27 -1.50 14.31
N GLU A 258 6.45 -2.12 14.28
CA GLU A 258 6.58 -3.57 14.27
C GLU A 258 7.22 -4.00 15.57
N SER A 259 6.62 -4.99 16.22
CA SER A 259 7.16 -5.56 17.45
C SER A 259 8.64 -5.97 17.28
N THR A 260 9.44 -5.77 18.33
CA THR A 260 10.88 -6.09 18.40
C THR A 260 11.80 -5.28 17.49
N ARG A 261 11.29 -4.32 16.70
CA ARG A 261 12.14 -3.50 15.82
C ARG A 261 12.95 -2.49 16.65
N GLU A 262 14.26 -2.67 16.70
CA GLU A 262 15.16 -1.79 17.47
C GLU A 262 15.96 -0.80 16.60
N ALA A 263 16.07 -1.04 15.30
CA ALA A 263 16.84 -0.21 14.37
C ALA A 263 16.17 -0.15 12.99
N ILE A 264 16.49 0.90 12.23
CA ILE A 264 15.97 1.11 10.87
C ILE A 264 16.42 -0.06 9.97
N HIS A 265 15.45 -0.70 9.33
CA HIS A 265 15.68 -1.86 8.46
C HIS A 265 16.60 -1.50 7.28
N GLY A 266 17.70 -2.23 7.12
CA GLY A 266 18.70 -1.96 6.09
C GLY A 266 19.66 -0.80 6.42
N TYR A 267 19.49 -0.20 7.60
CA TYR A 267 20.29 0.89 8.15
C TYR A 267 20.57 0.62 9.64
N GLU A 268 21.08 -0.57 9.97
CA GLU A 268 21.19 -1.07 11.35
C GLU A 268 22.12 -0.24 12.26
N SER A 269 22.88 0.71 11.70
CA SER A 269 23.64 1.70 12.48
C SER A 269 22.77 2.84 13.05
N PHE A 270 21.48 2.87 12.73
CA PHE A 270 20.52 3.88 13.18
C PHE A 270 19.46 3.19 14.04
N GLU A 271 19.63 3.29 15.37
CA GLU A 271 18.64 2.84 16.35
C GLU A 271 17.34 3.64 16.21
N LEU A 272 16.20 2.99 16.48
CA LEU A 272 14.94 3.71 16.56
C LEU A 272 14.92 4.58 17.82
N PRO A 273 14.51 5.86 17.73
CA PRO A 273 14.17 6.66 18.89
C PRO A 273 13.05 6.03 19.74
N PRO A 274 12.91 6.43 21.01
CA PRO A 274 11.72 6.15 21.81
C PRO A 274 10.42 6.56 21.12
N LEU A 275 9.31 5.89 21.40
CA LEU A 275 8.01 6.21 20.77
C LEU A 275 7.55 7.65 21.03
N SER A 276 7.80 8.17 22.23
CA SER A 276 7.48 9.56 22.58
C SER A 276 8.23 10.60 21.74
N ASP A 277 9.44 10.26 21.27
CA ASP A 277 10.18 11.11 20.33
C ASP A 277 9.51 11.08 18.95
N TYR A 278 9.00 9.93 18.49
CA TYR A 278 8.23 9.85 17.24
C TYR A 278 6.95 10.68 17.30
N VAL A 279 6.16 10.55 18.38
CA VAL A 279 4.96 11.37 18.61
C VAL A 279 5.32 12.84 18.50
N SER A 280 6.32 13.27 19.27
CA SER A 280 6.80 14.66 19.26
C SER A 280 7.24 15.11 17.86
N LEU A 281 7.97 14.27 17.11
CA LEU A 281 8.47 14.63 15.78
C LEU A 281 7.35 14.79 14.75
N TYR A 282 6.36 13.90 14.76
CA TYR A 282 5.23 13.98 13.83
C TYR A 282 4.33 15.18 14.14
N GLU A 283 3.88 15.32 15.39
CA GLU A 283 2.96 16.38 15.80
C GLU A 283 3.59 17.77 15.65
N ASN A 284 4.83 17.96 16.11
CA ASN A 284 5.50 19.26 15.99
C ASN A 284 5.80 19.64 14.53
N LEU A 285 5.97 18.66 13.64
CA LEU A 285 6.20 18.93 12.23
C LEU A 285 4.90 19.19 11.47
N ALA A 286 3.80 18.58 11.88
CA ALA A 286 2.47 18.83 11.34
C ALA A 286 1.94 20.22 11.73
N ALA A 287 2.05 20.58 13.01
CA ALA A 287 1.42 21.76 13.62
C ALA A 287 1.60 23.11 12.89
N PRO A 288 2.76 23.42 12.26
CA PRO A 288 2.91 24.66 11.49
C PRO A 288 2.07 24.73 10.21
N VAL A 289 1.59 23.59 9.71
CA VAL A 289 0.79 23.47 8.47
C VAL A 289 -0.66 23.15 8.82
N HIS A 290 -0.90 22.06 9.55
CA HIS A 290 -2.20 21.65 10.09
C HIS A 290 -1.96 20.86 11.38
N GLU A 291 -2.62 21.26 12.46
CA GLU A 291 -2.44 20.59 13.76
C GLU A 291 -3.03 19.18 13.70
N ALA A 292 -2.21 18.19 14.04
CA ALA A 292 -2.56 16.78 14.00
C ALA A 292 -1.96 16.07 15.22
N GLU A 293 -2.70 15.14 15.80
CA GLU A 293 -2.29 14.37 16.98
C GLU A 293 -2.20 12.88 16.64
N ILE A 294 -1.29 12.17 17.32
CA ILE A 294 -1.26 10.71 17.29
C ILE A 294 -2.40 10.21 18.18
N VAL A 295 -3.50 9.81 17.57
CA VAL A 295 -4.74 9.39 18.26
C VAL A 295 -4.83 7.88 18.47
N GLY A 296 -3.97 7.11 17.81
CA GLY A 296 -3.95 5.66 17.92
C GLY A 296 -2.64 5.04 17.46
N GLY A 297 -2.41 3.81 17.90
CA GLY A 297 -1.27 2.98 17.53
C GLY A 297 -1.69 1.76 16.72
N ALA A 298 -0.85 1.32 15.79
CA ALA A 298 -1.00 0.05 15.11
C ALA A 298 0.28 -0.77 15.22
N LEU A 299 0.22 -1.91 15.89
CA LEU A 299 1.39 -2.76 16.12
C LEU A 299 1.32 -3.98 15.21
N ASN A 300 2.33 -4.16 14.37
CA ASN A 300 2.52 -5.38 13.61
C ASN A 300 3.23 -6.41 14.50
N THR A 301 2.49 -7.44 14.93
CA THR A 301 3.03 -8.55 15.72
C THR A 301 3.22 -9.82 14.89
N SER A 302 3.34 -9.73 13.56
CA SER A 302 3.49 -10.90 12.66
C SER A 302 4.68 -11.81 12.99
N ASN A 303 5.68 -11.30 13.70
CA ASN A 303 6.85 -12.01 14.21
C ASN A 303 6.62 -12.75 15.53
N VAL A 304 5.49 -12.52 16.21
CA VAL A 304 5.12 -13.14 17.50
C VAL A 304 4.24 -14.35 17.23
N GLU A 305 4.67 -15.55 17.58
CA GLU A 305 3.93 -16.78 17.23
C GLU A 305 2.65 -17.00 18.05
N ASP A 306 2.64 -16.57 19.31
CA ASP A 306 1.54 -16.78 20.24
C ASP A 306 0.57 -15.60 20.27
N ASP A 307 -0.73 -15.88 20.20
CA ASP A 307 -1.77 -14.85 20.11
C ASP A 307 -1.94 -14.08 21.44
N ASP A 308 -1.75 -14.75 22.59
CA ASP A 308 -1.86 -14.09 23.90
C ASP A 308 -0.64 -13.18 24.14
N GLU A 309 0.55 -13.61 23.71
CA GLU A 309 1.77 -12.78 23.74
C GLU A 309 1.64 -11.56 22.83
N ALA A 310 1.14 -11.75 21.60
CA ALA A 310 0.88 -10.65 20.67
C ALA A 310 -0.11 -9.63 21.23
N ALA A 311 -1.22 -10.08 21.82
CA ALA A 311 -2.20 -9.20 22.45
C ALA A 311 -1.57 -8.40 23.61
N ALA A 312 -0.74 -9.04 24.45
CA ALA A 312 -0.04 -8.37 25.53
C ALA A 312 0.97 -7.31 25.05
N GLU A 313 1.62 -7.54 23.90
CA GLU A 313 2.51 -6.54 23.29
C GLU A 313 1.73 -5.34 22.72
N VAL A 314 0.55 -5.55 22.14
CA VAL A 314 -0.34 -4.46 21.71
C VAL A 314 -0.78 -3.62 22.91
N GLU A 315 -1.17 -4.24 24.02
CA GLU A 315 -1.52 -3.53 25.27
C GLU A 315 -0.34 -2.72 25.81
N ALA A 316 0.87 -3.31 25.84
CA ALA A 316 2.07 -2.60 26.29
C ALA A 316 2.43 -1.42 25.37
N TYR A 317 2.24 -1.58 24.06
CA TYR A 317 2.43 -0.51 23.08
C TYR A 317 1.42 0.63 23.26
N ALA A 318 0.14 0.31 23.50
CA ALA A 318 -0.89 1.29 23.85
C ALA A 318 -0.54 2.08 25.12
N ASP A 319 -0.12 1.36 26.17
CA ASP A 319 0.30 1.97 27.45
C ASP A 319 1.51 2.91 27.29
N GLU A 320 2.49 2.54 26.47
CA GLU A 320 3.67 3.38 26.20
C GLU A 320 3.31 4.63 25.38
N LEU A 321 2.43 4.48 24.39
CA LEU A 321 1.99 5.58 23.53
C LEU A 321 0.99 6.51 24.24
N GLY A 322 0.24 5.98 25.20
CA GLY A 322 -0.78 6.71 25.96
C GLY A 322 -2.11 6.90 25.20
N VAL A 323 -2.31 6.14 24.12
CA VAL A 323 -3.51 6.14 23.25
C VAL A 323 -3.86 4.70 22.87
N PRO A 324 -5.09 4.42 22.40
CA PRO A 324 -5.49 3.07 22.00
C PRO A 324 -4.57 2.49 20.93
N ALA A 325 -4.37 1.17 20.94
CA ALA A 325 -3.64 0.47 19.89
C ALA A 325 -4.27 -0.86 19.51
N VAL A 326 -4.00 -1.30 18.28
CA VAL A 326 -4.52 -2.56 17.71
C VAL A 326 -3.47 -3.23 16.82
N ASP A 327 -3.46 -4.56 16.75
CA ASP A 327 -2.93 -5.27 15.57
C ASP A 327 -4.13 -5.57 14.65
N PRO A 328 -4.40 -4.76 13.63
CA PRO A 328 -5.62 -4.87 12.85
C PRO A 328 -5.62 -6.09 11.91
N VAL A 329 -4.49 -6.81 11.79
CA VAL A 329 -4.42 -8.05 11.01
C VAL A 329 -4.81 -9.26 11.87
N ARG A 330 -4.60 -9.19 13.19
CA ARG A 330 -4.93 -10.26 14.14
C ARG A 330 -6.23 -10.03 14.91
N GLN A 331 -6.54 -8.77 15.17
CA GLN A 331 -7.65 -8.35 16.03
C GLN A 331 -8.72 -7.67 15.18
N ASP A 332 -9.96 -7.74 15.65
CA ASP A 332 -11.05 -6.94 15.08
C ASP A 332 -10.79 -5.47 15.41
N ALA A 333 -10.69 -4.63 14.36
CA ALA A 333 -10.41 -3.21 14.50
C ALA A 333 -11.67 -2.37 14.75
N ALA A 334 -12.86 -2.98 14.86
CA ALA A 334 -14.11 -2.26 15.12
C ALA A 334 -14.04 -1.39 16.37
N ASP A 335 -13.66 -1.96 17.52
CA ASP A 335 -13.57 -1.19 18.78
C ASP A 335 -12.54 -0.05 18.68
N PHE A 336 -11.46 -0.26 17.94
CA PHE A 336 -10.44 0.77 17.69
C PHE A 336 -11.00 1.90 16.82
N VAL A 337 -11.77 1.58 15.77
CA VAL A 337 -12.41 2.58 14.92
C VAL A 337 -13.40 3.42 15.72
N ASP A 338 -14.27 2.80 16.52
CA ASP A 338 -15.26 3.51 17.36
C ASP A 338 -14.61 4.44 18.40
N GLU A 339 -13.41 4.11 18.89
CA GLU A 339 -12.69 4.91 19.87
C GLU A 339 -11.92 6.08 19.24
N VAL A 340 -11.43 5.90 18.00
CA VAL A 340 -10.49 6.81 17.34
C VAL A 340 -11.18 7.71 16.29
N PHE A 341 -12.26 7.27 15.64
CA PHE A 341 -12.93 7.95 14.53
C PHE A 341 -14.41 8.24 14.84
#